data_AF-A0A523RZJ2-F1
#
_entry.id   AF-A0A523RZJ2-F1
#
_cell.length_a   1.000
_cell.length_b   1.000
_cell.length_c   1.000
_cell.angle_alpha   90.00
_cell.angle_beta   90.00
_cell.angle_gamma   90.00
#
_symmetry.space_group_name_H-M   'P 1'
#
loop_
_entity.id
_entity.type
_entity.pdbx_description
1 polymer ?
#
loop_
_entity_poly.entity_id
_entity_poly.type
_entity_poly.pdbx_seq_one_letter_code
_entity_poly.pdbx_strand_id
1 'polypeptide(L)'
;NLASINLARNKLVSVDLTPLSSCPRLHDLDLSGNQLRSIDLSPLSVCSNLTYLHLSNNQFESIDLSPLSACKKLELVDLVNNPLQDIDRSQLQENVIVYEEEEDYERY
;
A
#
# COMPACT_ATOMS: atom_id res chain seq x y z
N ASN A 1 -16.66 -6.76 -9.61
CA ASN A 1 -16.64 -7.23 -8.21
C ASN A 1 -15.25 -7.75 -7.86
N LEU A 2 -14.22 -6.91 -8.00
CA LEU A 2 -12.88 -7.27 -7.52
C LEU A 2 -12.84 -6.97 -6.02
N ALA A 3 -12.55 -8.00 -5.24
CA ALA A 3 -12.28 -7.89 -3.81
C ALA A 3 -10.77 -7.83 -3.54
N SER A 4 -9.97 -8.53 -4.32
CA SER A 4 -8.52 -8.55 -4.17
C SER A 4 -7.83 -8.49 -5.52
N ILE A 5 -6.69 -7.81 -5.58
CA ILE A 5 -5.80 -7.78 -6.73
C ILE A 5 -4.42 -8.20 -6.25
N ASN A 6 -3.89 -9.29 -6.82
CA ASN A 6 -2.54 -9.75 -6.54
C ASN A 6 -1.68 -9.60 -7.81
N LEU A 7 -0.68 -8.73 -7.72
CA LEU A 7 0.36 -8.50 -8.71
C LEU A 7 1.76 -8.72 -8.09
N ALA A 8 1.82 -9.46 -6.99
CA ALA A 8 3.04 -9.71 -6.26
C ALA A 8 4.05 -10.54 -7.06
N ARG A 9 5.33 -10.41 -6.70
CA ARG A 9 6.44 -11.23 -7.22
C ARG A 9 6.55 -11.18 -8.74
N ASN A 10 6.36 -9.99 -9.29
CA ASN A 10 6.59 -9.70 -10.70
C ASN A 10 7.89 -8.88 -10.86
N LYS A 11 8.06 -8.25 -12.01
CA LYS A 11 9.19 -7.35 -12.32
C LYS A 11 8.69 -5.96 -12.68
N LEU A 12 7.59 -5.52 -12.05
CA LEU A 12 7.00 -4.23 -12.34
C LEU A 12 7.93 -3.12 -11.85
N VAL A 13 8.30 -2.23 -12.76
CA VAL A 13 9.03 -0.98 -12.45
C VAL A 13 8.08 0.21 -12.29
N SER A 14 6.85 0.06 -12.76
CA SER A 14 5.76 1.02 -12.66
C SER A 14 4.42 0.28 -12.72
N VAL A 15 3.39 0.86 -12.10
CA VAL A 15 2.01 0.38 -12.18
C VAL A 15 1.06 1.57 -12.28
N ASP A 16 0.06 1.48 -13.15
CA ASP A 16 -1.02 2.47 -13.24
C ASP A 16 -2.22 1.98 -12.42
N LEU A 17 -2.52 2.68 -11.33
CA LEU A 17 -3.67 2.38 -10.47
C LEU A 17 -4.97 3.08 -10.91
N THR A 18 -4.95 3.90 -11.97
CA THR A 18 -6.13 4.65 -12.46
C THR A 18 -7.38 3.77 -12.62
N PRO A 19 -7.31 2.53 -13.14
CA PRO A 19 -8.48 1.65 -13.24
C PRO A 19 -9.16 1.34 -11.88
N LEU A 20 -8.41 1.38 -10.78
CA LEU A 20 -8.91 1.11 -9.43
C LEU A 20 -9.83 2.21 -8.89
N SER A 21 -9.83 3.39 -9.52
CA SER A 21 -10.80 4.46 -9.23
C SER A 21 -12.27 4.06 -9.47
N SER A 22 -12.50 2.90 -10.10
CA SER A 22 -13.82 2.30 -10.31
C SER A 22 -14.11 1.08 -9.41
N CYS A 23 -13.24 0.80 -8.44
CA CYS A 23 -13.27 -0.40 -7.61
C CYS A 23 -13.52 -0.09 -6.11
N PRO A 24 -14.70 0.43 -5.72
CA PRO A 24 -14.99 0.77 -4.32
C PRO A 24 -15.09 -0.44 -3.39
N ARG A 25 -15.13 -1.65 -3.93
CA ARG A 25 -15.18 -2.93 -3.21
C ARG A 25 -13.82 -3.62 -3.09
N LEU A 26 -12.75 -3.00 -3.61
CA LEU A 26 -11.41 -3.51 -3.40
C LEU A 26 -11.12 -3.54 -1.90
N HIS A 27 -10.58 -4.65 -1.44
CA HIS A 27 -10.32 -4.98 -0.05
C HIS A 27 -8.83 -5.26 0.19
N ASP A 28 -8.17 -5.92 -0.77
CA ASP A 28 -6.73 -6.21 -0.71
C ASP A 28 -6.05 -5.85 -2.04
N LEU A 29 -4.90 -5.17 -1.94
CA LEU A 29 -4.01 -4.90 -3.06
C LEU A 29 -2.59 -5.33 -2.70
N ASP A 30 -2.11 -6.37 -3.38
CA ASP A 30 -0.76 -6.90 -3.20
C ASP A 30 0.13 -6.57 -4.41
N LEU A 31 1.11 -5.70 -4.18
CA LEU A 31 2.15 -5.28 -5.13
C LEU A 31 3.54 -5.65 -4.61
N SER A 32 3.63 -6.53 -3.61
CA SER A 32 4.89 -6.90 -2.96
C SER A 32 5.85 -7.63 -3.91
N GLY A 33 7.16 -7.54 -3.67
CA GLY A 33 8.16 -8.26 -4.47
C GLY A 33 8.24 -7.79 -5.92
N ASN A 34 8.19 -6.48 -6.14
CA ASN A 34 8.36 -5.86 -7.45
C ASN A 34 9.62 -4.96 -7.44
N GLN A 35 9.75 -4.06 -8.41
CA GLN A 35 10.88 -3.13 -8.55
C GLN A 35 10.38 -1.67 -8.59
N LEU A 36 9.28 -1.39 -7.89
CA LEU A 36 8.65 -0.07 -7.87
C LEU A 36 9.51 0.89 -7.06
N ARG A 37 9.79 2.07 -7.63
CA ARG A 37 10.49 3.17 -6.94
C ARG A 37 9.56 4.29 -6.51
N SER A 38 8.39 4.37 -7.15
CA SER A 38 7.35 5.35 -6.90
C SER A 38 6.00 4.76 -7.31
N ILE A 39 4.93 5.19 -6.65
CA ILE A 39 3.56 4.81 -6.99
C ILE A 39 2.63 5.97 -6.67
N ASP A 40 1.67 6.23 -7.57
CA ASP A 40 0.59 7.18 -7.29
C ASP A 40 -0.57 6.42 -6.62
N LEU A 41 -0.80 6.72 -5.33
CA LEU A 41 -1.89 6.13 -4.55
C LEU A 41 -3.21 6.90 -4.66
N SER A 42 -3.25 8.04 -5.36
CA SER A 42 -4.45 8.87 -5.53
C SER A 42 -5.68 8.09 -6.01
N PRO A 43 -5.57 7.12 -6.95
CA PRO A 43 -6.70 6.32 -7.38
C PRO A 43 -7.33 5.44 -6.29
N LEU A 44 -6.62 5.14 -5.20
CA LEU A 44 -7.13 4.34 -4.08
C LEU A 44 -8.04 5.13 -3.15
N SER A 45 -8.10 6.47 -3.27
CA SER A 45 -8.93 7.32 -2.40
C SER A 45 -10.44 6.98 -2.43
N VAL A 46 -10.91 6.31 -3.48
CA VAL A 46 -12.31 5.84 -3.60
C VAL A 46 -12.52 4.41 -3.10
N CYS A 47 -11.45 3.68 -2.81
CA CYS A 47 -11.47 2.30 -2.32
C CYS A 47 -11.73 2.27 -0.81
N SER A 48 -12.89 2.77 -0.37
CA SER A 48 -13.27 2.85 1.05
C SER A 48 -13.30 1.52 1.81
N ASN A 49 -13.29 0.39 1.10
CA ASN A 49 -13.21 -0.96 1.69
C ASN A 49 -11.80 -1.57 1.69
N LEU A 50 -10.79 -0.87 1.18
CA LEU A 50 -9.41 -1.34 1.20
C LEU A 50 -8.98 -1.49 2.65
N THR A 51 -8.47 -2.67 2.98
CA THR A 51 -8.06 -3.06 4.34
C THR A 51 -6.58 -3.40 4.39
N TYR A 52 -6.05 -4.01 3.33
CA TYR A 52 -4.65 -4.41 3.26
C TYR A 52 -4.00 -3.86 1.99
N LEU A 53 -2.87 -3.17 2.15
CA LEU A 53 -2.01 -2.72 1.06
C LEU A 53 -0.60 -3.27 1.27
N HIS A 54 -0.16 -4.16 0.38
CA HIS A 54 1.16 -4.79 0.46
C HIS A 54 2.10 -4.20 -0.59
N LEU A 55 3.14 -3.51 -0.12
CA LEU A 55 4.17 -2.84 -0.92
C LEU A 55 5.59 -3.31 -0.55
N SER A 56 5.70 -4.33 0.30
CA SER A 56 6.98 -4.85 0.76
C SER A 56 7.85 -5.38 -0.38
N ASN A 57 9.17 -5.41 -0.18
CA ASN A 57 10.14 -5.89 -1.16
C ASN A 57 10.03 -5.14 -2.50
N ASN A 58 10.11 -3.81 -2.44
CA ASN A 58 10.19 -2.91 -3.59
C ASN A 58 11.45 -2.02 -3.47
N GLN A 59 11.48 -0.86 -4.11
CA GLN A 59 12.60 0.07 -4.13
C GLN A 59 12.16 1.50 -3.75
N PHE A 60 11.15 1.64 -2.89
CA PHE A 60 10.67 2.95 -2.43
C PHE A 60 11.69 3.61 -1.50
N GLU A 61 12.18 4.79 -1.86
CA GLU A 61 13.00 5.64 -0.98
C GLU A 61 12.15 6.62 -0.16
N SER A 62 10.94 6.91 -0.66
CA SER A 62 9.90 7.72 -0.04
C SER A 62 8.54 7.29 -0.56
N ILE A 63 7.47 7.53 0.19
CA ILE A 63 6.10 7.28 -0.26
C ILE A 63 5.14 8.31 0.33
N ASP A 64 4.21 8.82 -0.49
CA ASP A 64 3.10 9.67 -0.04
C ASP A 64 1.89 8.80 0.28
N LEU A 65 1.54 8.73 1.55
CA LEU A 65 0.42 7.94 2.08
C LEU A 65 -0.85 8.77 2.23
N SER A 66 -0.81 10.08 1.98
CA SER A 66 -1.95 10.98 2.18
C SER A 66 -3.24 10.56 1.43
N PRO A 67 -3.20 9.93 0.23
CA PRO A 67 -4.42 9.43 -0.40
C PRO A 67 -5.13 8.32 0.38
N LEU A 68 -4.39 7.55 1.20
CA LEU A 68 -4.91 6.46 2.00
C LEU A 68 -5.76 6.94 3.19
N SER A 69 -5.69 8.23 3.54
CA SER A 69 -6.57 8.86 4.54
C SER A 69 -8.08 8.72 4.22
N ALA A 70 -8.42 8.46 2.95
CA ALA A 70 -9.79 8.19 2.51
C ALA A 70 -10.21 6.71 2.64
N CYS A 71 -9.26 5.77 2.77
CA CYS A 71 -9.49 4.35 2.95
C CYS A 71 -9.90 4.05 4.41
N LYS A 72 -11.14 4.32 4.78
CA LYS A 72 -11.62 4.27 6.19
C LYS A 72 -11.58 2.90 6.86
N LYS A 73 -11.36 1.82 6.10
CA LYS A 73 -11.21 0.46 6.60
C LYS A 73 -9.78 -0.08 6.49
N LEU A 74 -8.82 0.79 6.17
CA LEU A 74 -7.43 0.41 6.09
C LEU A 74 -6.97 -0.01 7.49
N GLU A 75 -6.37 -1.19 7.58
CA GLU A 75 -5.84 -1.75 8.81
C GLU A 75 -4.32 -1.86 8.73
N LEU A 76 -3.78 -2.12 7.53
CA LEU A 76 -2.37 -2.43 7.36
C LEU A 76 -1.80 -1.89 6.06
N VAL A 77 -0.62 -1.29 6.17
CA VAL A 77 0.27 -0.98 5.04
C VAL A 77 1.61 -1.66 5.28
N ASP A 78 1.97 -2.61 4.43
CA ASP A 78 3.25 -3.31 4.51
C ASP A 78 4.27 -2.67 3.57
N LEU A 79 5.31 -2.09 4.14
CA LEU A 79 6.41 -1.42 3.44
C LEU A 79 7.77 -2.08 3.72
N VAL A 80 7.81 -3.22 4.40
CA VAL A 80 9.03 -3.93 4.77
C VAL A 80 9.93 -4.16 3.56
N ASN A 81 11.25 -4.12 3.76
CA ASN A 81 12.23 -4.33 2.69
C ASN A 81 12.08 -3.32 1.54
N ASN A 82 11.95 -2.03 1.89
CA ASN A 82 12.16 -0.89 1.00
C ASN A 82 13.26 0.01 1.57
N PRO A 83 14.06 0.71 0.74
CA PRO A 83 15.10 1.63 1.19
C PRO A 83 14.54 2.98 1.70
N LEU A 84 13.48 2.96 2.51
CA LEU A 84 12.82 4.15 3.04
C LEU A 84 13.72 4.84 4.07
N GLN A 85 13.87 6.16 3.97
CA GLN A 85 14.66 6.93 4.95
C GLN A 85 13.82 7.41 6.13
N ASP A 86 12.58 7.81 5.87
CA ASP A 86 11.61 8.27 6.86
C ASP A 86 10.19 8.10 6.29
N ILE A 87 9.20 7.90 7.16
CA ILE A 87 7.78 7.76 6.79
C ILE A 87 6.93 8.67 7.66
N ASP A 88 6.16 9.53 7.00
CA ASP A 88 5.16 10.36 7.67
C ASP A 88 3.87 9.56 7.93
N ARG A 89 3.85 8.84 9.07
CA ARG A 89 2.67 8.07 9.51
C ARG A 89 1.46 8.95 9.86
N SER A 90 1.64 10.26 10.05
CA SER A 90 0.52 11.18 10.38
C SER A 90 -0.49 11.34 9.24
N GLN A 91 -0.13 10.87 8.04
CA GLN A 91 -0.99 10.84 6.86
C GLN A 91 -2.07 9.75 6.91
N LEU A 92 -1.93 8.78 7.82
CA LEU A 92 -2.84 7.65 7.99
C LEU A 92 -3.80 7.87 9.18
N GLN A 93 -4.85 7.06 9.25
CA GLN A 93 -5.69 6.99 10.44
C GLN A 93 -4.91 6.36 11.59
N GLU A 94 -5.18 6.78 12.83
CA GLU A 94 -4.41 6.38 14.03
C GLU A 94 -4.32 4.86 14.27
N ASN A 95 -5.28 4.09 13.74
CA ASN A 95 -5.38 2.65 13.92
C ASN A 95 -4.73 1.82 12.80
N VAL A 96 -4.12 2.47 11.80
CA VAL A 96 -3.44 1.77 10.71
C VAL A 96 -2.06 1.30 11.20
N ILE A 97 -1.82 0.01 11.06
CA ILE A 97 -0.52 -0.60 11.33
C ILE A 97 0.35 -0.40 10.09
N VAL A 98 1.59 0.04 10.29
CA VAL A 98 2.58 0.17 9.23
C VAL A 98 3.77 -0.70 9.58
N TYR A 99 4.10 -1.64 8.69
CA TYR A 99 5.30 -2.47 8.81
C TYR A 99 6.41 -1.88 7.95
N GLU A 100 7.56 -1.58 8.57
CA GLU A 100 8.71 -0.99 7.89
C GLU A 100 9.95 -1.88 7.99
N GLU A 101 10.02 -2.68 9.06
CA GLU A 101 11.09 -3.61 9.34
C GLU A 101 10.55 -5.04 9.49
N GLU A 102 11.35 -6.06 9.17
CA GLU A 102 10.92 -7.48 9.27
C GLU A 102 10.48 -7.85 10.70
N GLU A 103 11.01 -7.17 11.72
CA GLU A 103 10.66 -7.39 13.13
C GLU A 103 9.23 -6.95 13.47
N ASP A 104 8.61 -6.08 12.67
CA ASP A 104 7.26 -5.60 12.93
C ASP A 104 6.19 -6.69 12.76
N TYR A 105 6.47 -7.75 11.99
CA TYR A 105 5.57 -8.91 11.86
C TYR A 105 5.40 -9.69 13.16
N GLU A 106 6.32 -9.56 14.13
CA GLU A 106 6.27 -10.27 15.41
C GLU A 106 5.55 -9.47 16.52
N ARG A 107 5.17 -8.21 16.27
CA ARG A 107 4.63 -7.30 17.29
C ARG A 107 3.12 -7.40 17.52
N TYR A 108 2.39 -8.16 16.71
CA TYR A 108 0.92 -8.26 16.72
C TYR A 108 0.45 -9.71 16.50
#